data_AF-A0A7S0L9W3-F1
#
_entry.id   AF-A0A7S0L9W3-F1
#
_cell.length_a   1.000
_cell.length_b   1.000
_cell.length_c   1.000
_cell.angle_alpha   90.00
_cell.angle_beta   90.00
_cell.angle_gamma   90.00
#
_symmetry.space_group_name_H-M   'P 1'
#
loop_
_entity.id
_entity.type
_entity.pdbx_description
1 polymer ?
#
loop_
_entity_poly.entity_id
_entity_poly.type
_entity_poly.pdbx_seq_one_letter_code
_entity_poly.pdbx_strand_id
1 'polypeptide(L)'
;GRPGIFPEAEHDAVIQIANHICLQGTSAPIIKNVFTLQACSPISGADVLSFDSEADMFRAWHQFLLESDCDIITGYNIVNFDLPYLLNRADKLGIKSYPYFGRLKGVPTRMKDK
;
A
#
# COMPACT_ATOMS: atom_id res chain seq x y z
N GLY A 1 -13.67 5.89 -6.83
CA GLY A 1 -15.03 5.44 -6.50
C GLY A 1 -16.01 6.16 -7.40
N ARG A 2 -16.73 5.42 -8.24
CA ARG A 2 -17.87 5.96 -8.99
C ARG A 2 -19.14 5.98 -8.11
N PRO A 3 -20.05 6.95 -8.27
CA PRO A 3 -21.26 7.03 -7.45
C PRO A 3 -22.10 5.75 -7.51
N GLY A 4 -22.46 5.20 -6.34
CA GLY A 4 -23.31 4.01 -6.24
C GLY A 4 -22.65 2.67 -6.60
N ILE A 5 -21.36 2.65 -6.92
CA ILE A 5 -20.62 1.45 -7.31
C ILE A 5 -19.51 1.20 -6.29
N PHE A 6 -19.43 -0.04 -5.78
CA PHE A 6 -18.33 -0.43 -4.90
C PHE A 6 -17.00 -0.37 -5.67
N PRO A 7 -15.87 0.05 -5.06
CA PRO A 7 -14.62 0.20 -5.79
C PRO A 7 -14.18 -1.07 -6.53
N GLU A 8 -13.81 -0.91 -7.81
CA GLU A 8 -13.29 -1.98 -8.67
C GLU A 8 -11.86 -1.61 -9.10
N ALA A 9 -10.89 -2.49 -8.87
CA ALA A 9 -9.46 -2.20 -9.08
C ALA A 9 -9.14 -1.82 -10.55
N GLU A 10 -9.93 -2.29 -11.50
CA GLU A 10 -9.79 -2.01 -12.92
C GLU A 10 -10.12 -0.55 -13.28
N HIS A 11 -10.94 0.11 -12.47
CA HIS A 11 -11.56 1.40 -12.77
C HIS A 11 -11.23 2.48 -11.75
N ASP A 12 -11.17 2.11 -10.47
CA ASP A 12 -11.10 3.02 -9.34
C ASP A 12 -9.68 3.05 -8.76
N ALA A 13 -9.02 4.20 -8.90
CA ALA A 13 -7.65 4.40 -8.43
C ALA A 13 -7.54 4.31 -6.90
N VAL A 14 -6.40 3.81 -6.43
CA VAL A 14 -5.96 4.01 -5.05
C VAL A 14 -5.34 5.39 -4.98
N ILE A 15 -5.87 6.24 -4.08
CA ILE A 15 -5.45 7.63 -3.98
C ILE A 15 -4.60 7.90 -2.75
N GLN A 16 -4.65 7.03 -1.73
CA GLN A 16 -3.86 7.18 -0.51
C GLN A 16 -3.53 5.82 0.09
N ILE A 17 -2.35 5.70 0.69
CA ILE A 17 -1.95 4.53 1.49
C ILE A 17 -1.27 5.04 2.77
N ALA A 18 -1.87 4.78 3.93
CA ALA A 18 -1.35 5.21 5.22
C ALA A 18 -0.72 4.03 5.97
N ASN A 19 0.42 4.28 6.62
CA ASN A 19 1.15 3.25 7.35
C ASN A 19 1.52 3.72 8.75
N HIS A 20 1.51 2.77 9.68
CA HIS A 20 2.13 2.91 11.00
C HIS A 20 3.06 1.73 11.20
N ILE A 21 4.33 1.99 11.50
CA ILE A 21 5.28 0.94 11.89
C ILE A 21 5.54 1.09 13.38
N CYS A 22 5.37 -0.02 14.10
CA CYS A 22 5.56 -0.08 15.53
C CYS A 22 6.60 -1.15 15.85
N LEU A 23 7.50 -0.85 16.78
CA LEU A 23 8.34 -1.88 17.38
C LEU A 23 7.59 -2.50 18.56
N GLN A 24 7.55 -3.83 18.65
CA GLN A 24 6.87 -4.51 19.75
C GLN A 24 7.41 -4.01 21.11
N GLY A 25 6.49 -3.63 22.01
CA GLY A 25 6.84 -3.09 23.34
C GLY A 25 7.03 -1.58 23.41
N THR A 26 7.00 -0.86 22.27
CA THR A 26 6.97 0.60 22.27
C THR A 26 5.56 1.15 22.51
N SER A 27 5.45 2.32 23.13
CA SER A 27 4.17 2.98 23.44
C SER A 27 3.62 3.80 22.27
N ALA A 28 4.42 4.03 21.22
CA ALA A 28 4.06 4.82 20.06
C ALA A 28 4.72 4.27 18.78
N PRO A 29 4.11 4.47 17.60
CA PRO A 29 4.72 4.10 16.33
C PRO A 29 6.04 4.83 16.09
N ILE A 30 7.00 4.12 15.51
CA ILE A 30 8.30 4.68 15.10
C ILE A 30 8.23 5.37 13.73
N ILE A 31 7.27 4.99 12.89
CA ILE A 31 6.98 5.64 11.61
C ILE A 31 5.48 5.85 11.51
N LYS A 32 5.11 7.05 11.06
CA LYS A 32 3.74 7.42 10.70
C LYS A 32 3.81 8.15 9.38
N ASN A 33 3.26 7.57 8.32
CA ASN A 33 3.29 8.22 7.02
C ASN A 33 2.00 7.99 6.24
N VAL A 34 1.80 8.83 5.24
CA VAL A 34 0.76 8.68 4.24
C VAL A 34 1.33 8.98 2.86
N PHE A 35 1.15 8.03 1.95
CA PHE A 35 1.41 8.18 0.53
C PHE A 35 0.14 8.72 -0.11
N THR A 36 0.22 9.79 -0.88
CA THR A 36 -0.94 10.44 -1.51
C THR A 36 -0.73 10.58 -3.01
N LEU A 37 -1.78 10.31 -3.77
CA LEU A 37 -1.89 10.74 -5.15
C LEU A 37 -2.25 12.23 -5.17
N GLN A 38 -1.48 13.01 -5.92
CA GLN A 38 -1.47 14.47 -5.92
C GLN A 38 -1.00 15.07 -4.58
N ALA A 39 -0.87 16.40 -4.59
CA ALA A 39 -0.44 17.19 -3.45
C ALA A 39 -1.38 17.04 -2.25
N CYS A 40 -0.81 16.90 -1.07
CA CYS A 40 -1.51 16.93 0.21
C CYS A 40 -0.83 17.93 1.15
N SER A 41 -1.61 18.59 2.01
CA SER A 41 -1.03 19.49 3.01
C SER A 41 -0.27 18.71 4.09
N PRO A 42 0.79 19.27 4.69
CA PRO A 42 1.50 18.62 5.78
C PRO A 42 0.57 18.26 6.95
N ILE A 43 0.81 17.10 7.56
CA ILE A 43 0.06 16.61 8.73
C ILE A 43 1.02 16.57 9.91
N SER A 44 0.66 17.22 11.02
CA SER A 44 1.52 17.27 12.20
C SER A 44 1.80 15.86 12.74
N GLY A 45 3.09 15.50 12.79
CA GLY A 45 3.55 14.22 13.32
C GLY A 45 3.37 13.02 12.39
N ALA A 46 3.16 13.24 11.09
CA ALA A 46 3.22 12.21 10.06
C ALA A 46 3.95 12.72 8.81
N ASP A 47 4.71 11.85 8.16
CA ASP A 47 5.34 12.15 6.88
C ASP A 47 4.29 12.05 5.77
N VAL A 48 4.15 13.11 4.98
CA VAL A 48 3.25 13.16 3.82
C VAL A 48 4.10 13.03 2.56
N LEU A 49 3.93 11.93 1.83
CA LEU A 49 4.63 11.65 0.59
C LEU A 49 3.64 11.78 -0.57
N SER A 50 3.75 12.84 -1.37
CA SER A 50 2.83 13.11 -2.48
C SER A 50 3.45 12.74 -3.83
N PHE A 51 2.66 12.11 -4.70
CA PHE A 51 3.09 11.61 -6.01
C PHE A 51 2.14 12.08 -7.12
N ASP A 52 2.69 12.47 -8.27
CA ASP A 52 1.87 12.95 -9.40
C ASP A 52 1.14 11.83 -10.13
N SER A 53 1.67 10.61 -10.08
CA SER A 53 1.09 9.43 -10.71
C SER A 53 0.85 8.30 -9.70
N GLU A 54 -0.23 7.56 -9.93
CA GLU A 54 -0.57 6.39 -9.09
C GLU A 54 0.53 5.32 -9.19
N ALA A 55 1.12 5.14 -10.36
CA ALA A 55 2.18 4.15 -10.56
C ALA A 55 3.43 4.46 -9.71
N ASP A 56 3.79 5.73 -9.57
CA ASP A 56 4.94 6.13 -8.74
C ASP A 56 4.64 5.98 -7.26
N MET A 57 3.41 6.30 -6.83
CA MET A 57 2.95 6.03 -5.47
C MET A 57 3.06 4.54 -5.12
N PHE A 58 2.62 3.66 -6.02
CA PHE A 58 2.72 2.21 -5.83
C PHE A 58 4.16 1.73 -5.76
N ARG A 59 5.05 2.20 -6.65
CA ARG A 59 6.47 1.84 -6.62
C ARG A 59 7.14 2.30 -5.32
N ALA A 60 6.85 3.52 -4.89
CA ALA A 60 7.40 4.06 -3.66
C ALA A 60 6.88 3.31 -2.42
N TRP A 61 5.58 2.99 -2.36
CA TRP A 61 5.03 2.19 -1.26
C TRP A 61 5.56 0.75 -1.26
N HIS A 62 5.72 0.14 -2.43
CA HIS A 62 6.32 -1.20 -2.57
C HIS A 62 7.76 -1.22 -2.06
N GLN A 63 8.56 -0.21 -2.42
CA GLN A 63 9.92 -0.07 -1.91
C GLN A 63 9.94 0.17 -0.39
N PHE A 64 9.06 1.03 0.12
CA PHE A 64 8.91 1.26 1.57
C PHE A 64 8.58 -0.03 2.32
N LEU A 65 7.67 -0.86 1.77
CA LEU A 65 7.30 -2.13 2.37
C LEU A 65 8.51 -3.08 2.44
N LEU A 66 9.30 -3.19 1.38
CA LEU A 66 10.52 -3.99 1.34
C LEU A 66 11.60 -3.48 2.31
N GLU A 67 11.83 -2.17 2.35
CA GLU A 67 12.81 -1.54 3.23
C GLU A 67 12.43 -1.59 4.70
N SER A 68 11.13 -1.56 5.01
CA SER A 68 10.64 -1.70 6.37
C SER A 68 10.88 -3.08 6.96
N ASP A 69 10.99 -4.11 6.11
CA ASP A 69 11.16 -5.54 6.46
C ASP A 69 10.31 -5.98 7.66
N CYS A 70 9.05 -5.53 7.71
CA CYS A 70 8.17 -5.80 8.83
C CYS A 70 7.96 -7.31 9.04
N ASP A 71 8.10 -7.77 10.29
CA ASP A 71 7.82 -9.17 10.66
C ASP A 71 6.33 -9.51 10.60
N ILE A 72 5.47 -8.54 10.95
CA ILE A 72 4.02 -8.73 11.00
C ILE A 72 3.34 -7.55 10.31
N ILE A 73 2.52 -7.84 9.31
CA ILE A 73 1.61 -6.87 8.69
C ILE A 73 0.22 -7.10 9.26
N THR A 74 -0.35 -6.07 9.87
CA THR A 74 -1.71 -6.11 10.44
C THR A 74 -2.53 -4.95 9.94
N GLY A 75 -3.85 -5.09 10.03
CA GLY A 75 -4.82 -4.08 9.64
C GLY A 75 -6.22 -4.67 9.68
N TYR A 76 -7.23 -3.84 9.46
CA TYR A 76 -8.62 -4.28 9.45
C TYR A 76 -9.05 -4.64 8.04
N ASN A 77 -9.50 -5.88 7.82
CA ASN A 77 -9.96 -6.41 6.53
C ASN A 77 -8.90 -6.49 5.40
N ILE A 78 -7.61 -6.35 5.72
CA ILE A 78 -6.53 -6.30 4.73
C ILE A 78 -6.43 -7.53 3.81
N VAL A 79 -6.81 -8.71 4.31
CA VAL A 79 -6.76 -9.96 3.53
C VAL A 79 -7.88 -10.04 2.51
N ASN A 80 -9.06 -9.49 2.82
CA ASN A 80 -10.23 -9.59 1.93
C ASN A 80 -10.44 -8.34 1.06
N PHE A 81 -9.77 -7.23 1.35
CA PHE A 81 -9.91 -5.98 0.60
C PHE A 81 -8.56 -5.39 0.20
N ASP A 82 -7.78 -4.85 1.13
CA ASP A 82 -6.61 -4.01 0.80
C ASP A 82 -5.55 -4.72 -0.04
N LEU A 83 -5.06 -5.89 0.40
CA LEU A 83 -4.02 -6.63 -0.32
C LEU A 83 -4.51 -7.12 -1.69
N PRO A 84 -5.70 -7.75 -1.82
CA PRO A 84 -6.28 -8.06 -3.13
C PRO A 84 -6.41 -6.85 -4.05
N TYR A 85 -6.92 -5.74 -3.53
CA TYR A 85 -7.17 -4.54 -4.32
C TYR A 85 -5.87 -3.94 -4.83
N LEU A 86 -4.85 -3.84 -3.98
CA LEU A 86 -3.52 -3.33 -4.35
C LEU A 86 -2.84 -4.24 -5.39
N LEU A 87 -2.92 -5.56 -5.23
CA LEU A 87 -2.35 -6.51 -6.21
C LEU A 87 -3.03 -6.37 -7.58
N ASN A 88 -4.37 -6.36 -7.62
CA ASN A 88 -5.13 -6.24 -8.87
C ASN A 88 -4.94 -4.86 -9.51
N ARG A 89 -4.88 -3.78 -8.71
CA ARG A 89 -4.64 -2.44 -9.21
C ARG A 89 -3.25 -2.29 -9.81
N ALA A 90 -2.23 -2.85 -9.15
CA ALA A 90 -0.87 -2.83 -9.67
C ALA A 90 -0.73 -3.59 -10.99
N ASP A 91 -1.42 -4.73 -11.13
CA ASP A 91 -1.50 -5.47 -12.40
C ASP A 91 -2.17 -4.63 -13.49
N LYS A 92 -3.29 -3.97 -13.18
CA LYS A 92 -3.96 -3.05 -14.11
C LYS A 92 -3.07 -1.89 -14.58
N LEU A 93 -2.20 -1.40 -13.70
CA LEU A 93 -1.21 -0.35 -13.99
C LEU A 93 0.05 -0.88 -14.68
N GLY A 94 0.19 -2.20 -14.86
CA GLY A 94 1.35 -2.84 -15.48
C GLY A 94 2.62 -2.87 -14.62
N ILE A 95 2.49 -2.75 -13.29
CA ILE A 95 3.61 -2.71 -12.35
C ILE A 95 4.04 -4.15 -12.00
N LYS A 96 4.77 -4.78 -12.93
CA LYS A 96 5.16 -6.19 -12.85
C LYS A 96 5.97 -6.58 -11.60
N SER A 97 6.66 -5.63 -10.98
CA SER A 97 7.46 -5.86 -9.76
C SER A 97 6.64 -5.83 -8.47
N TYR A 98 5.41 -5.32 -8.51
CA TYR A 98 4.60 -5.11 -7.30
C TYR A 98 4.26 -6.38 -6.51
N PRO A 99 3.96 -7.56 -7.11
CA PRO A 99 3.62 -8.75 -6.32
C PRO A 99 4.81 -9.34 -5.56
N TYR A 100 6.01 -8.77 -5.66
CA TYR A 100 7.22 -9.29 -5.01
C TYR A 100 7.53 -8.50 -3.73
N PHE A 101 6.76 -8.71 -2.67
CA PHE A 101 7.00 -8.09 -1.35
C PHE A 101 7.19 -9.08 -0.20
N GLY A 102 7.18 -10.39 -0.49
CA GLY A 102 7.59 -11.39 0.48
C GLY A 102 9.12 -11.46 0.62
N ARG A 103 9.61 -12.04 1.72
CA ARG A 103 11.06 -12.21 1.98
C ARG A 103 11.78 -13.11 0.98
N LEU A 104 11.05 -13.99 0.28
CA LEU A 104 11.63 -14.87 -0.75
C LEU A 104 11.79 -14.13 -2.08
N LYS A 105 13.04 -13.84 -2.45
CA LYS A 105 13.36 -13.17 -3.71
C LYS A 105 12.88 -13.99 -4.91
N GLY A 106 12.24 -13.32 -5.87
CA GLY A 106 11.75 -13.95 -7.10
C GLY A 106 10.47 -14.78 -6.94
N VAL A 107 9.92 -14.89 -5.73
CA VAL A 107 8.65 -15.58 -5.48
C VAL A 107 7.53 -14.54 -5.38
N PRO A 108 6.56 -14.53 -6.32
CA PRO A 108 5.47 -13.57 -6.27
C PRO A 108 4.47 -13.97 -5.18
N THR A 109 3.99 -12.98 -4.44
CA THR A 109 2.81 -13.09 -3.60
C THR A 109 1.60 -13.34 -4.50
N ARG A 110 0.79 -14.33 -4.13
CA ARG A 110 -0.46 -14.68 -4.82
C ARG A 110 -1.58 -14.71 -3.81
N MET A 111 -2.74 -14.21 -4.21
CA MET A 111 -3.97 -14.50 -3.49
C MET A 111 -4.27 -15.99 -3.62
N LYS A 112 -4.65 -16.61 -2.52
CA LYS A 112 -5.24 -17.95 -2.57
C LYS A 112 -6.69 -17.81 -3.01
N ASP A 113 -7.10 -18.58 -4.00
CA ASP A 113 -8.50 -18.65 -4.39
C ASP A 113 -9.35 -19.07 -3.17
N LYS A 114 -10.55 -18.49 -3.07
CA LYS A 114 -11.52 -18.84 -2.02
C LYS A 114 -12.13 -20.22 -2.26
#